data_AF-A0A3D4ZIR3-F1
#
_entry.id   AF-A0A3D4ZIR3-F1
#
_cell.length_a   1.000
_cell.length_b   1.000
_cell.length_c   1.000
_cell.angle_alpha   90.00
_cell.angle_beta   90.00
_cell.angle_gamma   90.00
#
_symmetry.space_group_name_H-M   'P 1'
#
loop_
_entity.id
_entity.type
_entity.pdbx_description
1 polymer ?
#
loop_
_entity_poly.entity_id
_entity_poly.type
_entity_poly.pdbx_seq_one_letter_code
_entity_poly.pdbx_strand_id
1 'polypeptide(L)'
;ALALKNALDFFRGQTAVVVVDNTKAAILLHTKYEVAQLHSLMEDMSHHYGFTVVAAPPRKPKFKNVVEASVHYSYIDIIAPLRHNQYYSLETLNEGLWEEMGKFNDRPFKEHPEWTRTSLFLQEEAEILRALPDSPYEVRQIAKAQVRKNSHVKCKIDGYYYSVPFHYMREFPANR
;
A
#
# COMPACT_ATOMS: atom_id res chain seq x y z
N ALA A 1 0.30 -1.67 -2.48
CA ALA A 1 -1.16 -1.48 -2.49
C ALA A 1 -1.85 -2.34 -1.44
N LEU A 2 -1.93 -3.67 -1.62
CA LEU A 2 -2.67 -4.53 -0.69
C LEU A 2 -2.14 -4.48 0.76
N ALA A 3 -0.82 -4.51 0.95
CA ALA A 3 -0.23 -4.39 2.29
C ALA A 3 -0.56 -3.05 2.97
N LEU A 4 -0.54 -1.95 2.22
CA LEU A 4 -0.91 -0.62 2.74
C LEU A 4 -2.40 -0.57 3.09
N LYS A 5 -3.28 -1.09 2.23
CA LYS A 5 -4.71 -1.22 2.52
C LYS A 5 -4.93 -1.99 3.83
N ASN A 6 -4.32 -3.17 3.96
CA ASN A 6 -4.48 -4.00 5.16
C ASN A 6 -3.94 -3.31 6.41
N ALA A 7 -2.87 -2.52 6.29
CA ALA A 7 -2.35 -1.71 7.41
C ALA A 7 -3.35 -0.61 7.81
N LEU A 8 -3.91 0.14 6.85
CA LEU A 8 -4.93 1.15 7.12
C LEU A 8 -6.17 0.51 7.78
N ASP A 9 -6.62 -0.63 7.26
CA ASP A 9 -7.74 -1.41 7.82
C ASP A 9 -7.44 -1.89 9.25
N PHE A 10 -6.19 -2.30 9.54
CA PHE A 10 -5.75 -2.72 10.87
C PHE A 10 -5.78 -1.57 11.88
N PHE A 11 -5.25 -0.40 11.50
CA PHE A 11 -5.25 0.80 12.36
C PHE A 11 -6.60 1.52 12.39
N ARG A 12 -7.58 1.09 11.58
CA ARG A 12 -8.94 1.68 11.48
C ARG A 12 -8.94 3.17 11.13
N GLY A 13 -7.90 3.64 10.42
CA GLY A 13 -7.77 5.04 10.09
C GLY A 13 -6.61 5.31 9.13
N GLN A 14 -6.60 6.51 8.56
CA GLN A 14 -5.57 6.96 7.62
C GLN A 14 -4.81 8.18 8.13
N THR A 15 -3.53 8.24 7.76
CA THR A 15 -2.64 9.36 8.06
C THR A 15 -2.69 10.42 6.95
N ALA A 16 -2.30 11.65 7.25
CA ALA A 16 -2.23 12.70 6.21
C ALA A 16 -1.15 12.41 5.16
N VAL A 17 -0.06 11.75 5.57
CA VAL A 17 1.10 11.47 4.73
C VAL A 17 1.51 10.01 4.90
N VAL A 18 1.73 9.34 3.77
CA VAL A 18 2.33 8.01 3.70
C VAL A 18 3.70 8.15 3.07
N VAL A 19 4.74 7.84 3.84
CA VAL A 19 6.11 7.81 3.33
C VAL A 19 6.39 6.43 2.77
N VAL A 20 6.74 6.36 1.49
CA VAL A 20 7.10 5.10 0.82
C VAL A 20 8.59 5.09 0.51
N ASP A 21 9.22 3.94 0.71
CA ASP A 21 10.56 3.73 0.17
C ASP A 21 10.51 3.70 -1.36
N ASN A 22 11.64 3.98 -2.01
CA ASN A 22 11.80 4.22 -3.46
C ASN A 22 11.63 2.96 -4.34
N THR A 23 10.72 2.08 -3.93
CA THR A 23 10.33 0.88 -4.64
C THR A 23 9.57 1.23 -5.91
N LYS A 24 9.94 0.57 -7.01
CA LYS A 24 9.30 0.75 -8.33
C LYS A 24 7.79 0.46 -8.35
N ALA A 25 7.30 -0.27 -7.34
CA ALA A 25 5.88 -0.57 -7.16
C ALA A 25 5.06 0.66 -6.69
N ALA A 26 5.71 1.64 -6.06
CA ALA A 26 5.08 2.87 -5.58
C ALA A 26 5.55 4.11 -6.36
N ILE A 27 6.83 4.13 -6.77
CA ILE A 27 7.46 5.28 -7.41
C ILE A 27 8.07 4.89 -8.75
N LEU A 28 7.63 5.56 -9.82
CA LEU A 28 8.12 5.33 -11.18
C LEU A 28 9.42 6.09 -11.46
N LEU A 29 9.49 7.36 -11.05
CA LEU A 29 10.63 8.24 -11.30
C LEU A 29 10.86 9.19 -10.12
N HIS A 30 12.13 9.34 -9.74
CA HIS A 30 12.58 10.41 -8.87
C HIS A 30 13.13 11.55 -9.70
N THR A 31 12.56 12.75 -9.55
CA THR A 31 13.23 13.96 -9.98
C THR A 31 14.10 14.50 -8.84
N LYS A 32 15.19 15.20 -9.19
CA LYS A 32 16.09 15.87 -8.22
C LYS A 32 15.37 16.94 -7.38
N TYR A 33 14.15 17.29 -7.77
CA TYR A 33 13.28 18.31 -7.20
C TYR A 33 11.92 17.69 -6.83
N GLU A 34 11.93 16.93 -5.72
CA GLU A 34 10.83 16.57 -4.80
C GLU A 34 9.52 15.95 -5.30
N VAL A 35 9.16 16.01 -6.58
CA VAL A 35 7.94 15.36 -7.08
C VAL A 35 8.31 14.01 -7.68
N ALA A 36 8.22 12.97 -6.86
CA ALA A 36 8.27 11.59 -7.32
C ALA A 36 7.03 11.31 -8.19
N GLN A 37 7.23 10.80 -9.39
CA GLN A 37 6.10 10.29 -10.18
C GLN A 37 5.63 8.99 -9.55
N LEU A 38 4.41 8.99 -9.05
CA LEU A 38 3.82 7.81 -8.44
C LEU A 38 3.42 6.79 -9.51
N HIS A 39 3.44 5.53 -9.13
CA HIS A 39 2.76 4.50 -9.89
C HIS A 39 1.25 4.80 -9.86
N SER A 40 0.53 4.64 -10.98
CA SER A 40 -0.90 5.01 -11.08
C SER A 40 -1.75 4.38 -9.99
N LEU A 41 -1.48 3.12 -9.65
CA LEU A 41 -2.11 2.42 -8.52
C LEU A 41 -1.95 3.15 -7.18
N MET A 42 -0.77 3.70 -6.91
CA MET A 42 -0.47 4.42 -5.67
C MET A 42 -1.14 5.80 -5.66
N GLU A 43 -1.15 6.48 -6.81
CA GLU A 43 -1.88 7.73 -7.01
C GLU A 43 -3.39 7.54 -6.78
N ASP A 44 -4.01 6.54 -7.43
CA ASP A 44 -5.43 6.22 -7.25
C ASP A 44 -5.77 5.87 -5.79
N MET A 45 -4.93 5.09 -5.11
CA MET A 45 -5.11 4.78 -3.70
C MET A 45 -5.02 6.04 -2.82
N SER A 46 -4.07 6.93 -3.11
CA SER A 46 -3.89 8.17 -2.36
C SER A 46 -5.12 9.08 -2.46
N HIS A 47 -5.73 9.17 -3.64
CA HIS A 47 -6.99 9.88 -3.84
C HIS A 47 -8.18 9.21 -3.16
N HIS A 48 -8.27 7.87 -3.21
CA HIS A 48 -9.36 7.13 -2.56
C HIS A 48 -9.37 7.31 -1.05
N TYR A 49 -8.21 7.17 -0.40
CA TYR A 49 -8.10 7.22 1.06
C TYR A 49 -7.85 8.63 1.61
N GLY A 50 -7.38 9.58 0.78
CA GLY A 50 -7.18 10.98 1.18
C GLY A 50 -5.82 11.29 1.83
N PHE A 51 -4.79 10.49 1.52
CA PHE A 51 -3.40 10.73 1.99
C PHE A 51 -2.52 11.25 0.87
N THR A 52 -1.43 11.94 1.23
CA THR A 52 -0.36 12.30 0.28
C THR A 52 0.78 11.29 0.36
N VAL A 53 1.32 10.90 -0.79
CA VAL A 53 2.47 9.98 -0.85
C VAL A 53 3.76 10.77 -0.99
N VAL A 54 4.70 10.53 -0.09
CA VAL A 54 6.02 11.15 -0.13
C VAL A 54 7.08 10.06 -0.28
N ALA A 55 7.99 10.27 -1.22
CA ALA A 55 9.17 9.42 -1.36
C ALA A 55 10.15 9.64 -0.22
N ALA A 56 10.67 8.55 0.36
CA ALA A 56 11.79 8.65 1.29
C ALA A 56 13.00 9.31 0.60
N PRO A 57 13.59 10.37 1.20
CA PRO A 57 14.66 11.11 0.55
C PRO A 57 15.87 10.20 0.26
N PRO A 58 16.39 10.20 -0.99
CA PRO A 58 17.55 9.38 -1.33
C PRO A 58 18.75 9.83 -0.50
N ARG A 59 19.46 8.87 0.11
CA ARG A 59 20.69 9.08 0.88
C ARG A 59 20.55 9.94 2.14
N LYS A 60 19.35 10.05 2.73
CA LYS A 60 19.18 10.56 4.10
C LYS A 60 19.01 9.39 5.09
N PRO A 61 20.06 8.99 5.81
CA PRO A 61 20.06 7.77 6.63
C PRO A 61 19.05 7.78 7.79
N LYS A 62 18.63 8.97 8.27
CA LYS A 62 17.77 9.10 9.46
C LYS A 62 16.44 8.34 9.35
N PHE A 63 15.75 8.45 8.21
CA PHE A 63 14.46 7.77 8.01
C PHE A 63 14.62 6.27 7.70
N LYS A 64 15.73 5.92 7.06
CA LYS A 64 16.03 4.54 6.66
C LYS A 64 16.30 3.64 7.86
N ASN A 65 17.03 4.16 8.85
CA ASN A 65 17.38 3.38 10.05
C ASN A 65 16.15 2.94 10.85
N VAL A 66 15.12 3.77 10.96
CA VAL A 66 13.88 3.43 11.68
C VAL A 66 13.16 2.30 10.95
N VAL A 67 12.97 2.41 9.64
CA VAL A 67 12.31 1.38 8.83
C VAL A 67 13.08 0.07 8.88
N GLU A 68 14.40 0.10 8.72
CA GLU A 68 15.24 -1.11 8.78
C GLU A 68 15.20 -1.76 10.16
N ALA A 69 15.25 -0.98 11.24
CA ALA A 69 15.12 -1.50 12.59
C ALA A 69 13.74 -2.14 12.82
N SER A 70 12.65 -1.48 12.41
CA SER A 70 11.30 -2.03 12.51
C SER A 70 11.17 -3.36 11.76
N VAL A 71 11.68 -3.44 10.52
CA VAL A 71 11.68 -4.68 9.75
C VAL A 71 12.49 -5.76 10.48
N HIS A 72 13.68 -5.41 10.96
CA HIS A 72 14.54 -6.33 11.71
C HIS A 72 13.84 -6.90 12.96
N TYR A 73 13.16 -6.06 13.74
CA TYR A 73 12.41 -6.51 14.91
C TYR A 73 11.23 -7.40 14.52
N SER A 74 10.49 -7.09 13.45
CA SER A 74 9.43 -7.98 12.96
C SER A 74 9.95 -9.37 12.60
N TYR A 75 11.15 -9.46 12.00
CA TYR A 75 11.77 -10.76 11.72
C TYR A 75 12.13 -11.52 13.00
N ILE A 76 12.75 -10.86 13.97
CA ILE A 76 13.26 -11.53 15.17
C ILE A 76 12.15 -11.88 16.15
N ASP A 77 11.22 -10.95 16.38
CA ASP A 77 10.25 -11.05 17.46
C ASP A 77 8.92 -11.64 17.02
N ILE A 78 8.60 -11.63 15.72
CA ILE A 78 7.34 -12.16 15.19
C ILE A 78 7.60 -13.41 14.35
N ILE A 79 8.46 -13.33 13.34
CA ILE A 79 8.67 -14.44 12.40
C ILE A 79 9.52 -15.55 13.03
N ALA A 80 10.58 -15.19 13.75
CA ALA A 80 11.51 -16.18 14.28
C ALA A 80 10.84 -17.15 15.27
N PRO A 81 9.99 -16.75 16.23
CA PRO A 81 9.31 -17.68 17.13
C PRO A 81 8.49 -18.76 16.42
N LEU A 82 7.87 -18.42 15.27
CA LEU A 82 7.05 -19.34 14.49
C LEU A 82 7.84 -20.54 13.92
N ARG A 83 9.17 -20.42 13.79
CA ARG A 83 10.03 -21.50 13.27
C ARG A 83 10.02 -22.78 14.11
N HIS A 84 9.57 -22.67 15.36
CA HIS A 84 9.49 -23.80 16.29
C HIS A 84 8.16 -24.55 16.19
N ASN A 85 7.21 -24.02 15.43
CA ASN A 85 5.90 -24.62 15.21
C ASN A 85 5.80 -25.19 13.78
N GLN A 86 4.96 -26.21 13.60
CA GLN A 86 4.59 -26.71 12.28
C GLN A 86 3.18 -26.25 11.94
N TYR A 87 3.03 -25.62 10.78
CA TYR A 87 1.75 -25.15 10.26
C TYR A 87 1.37 -25.98 9.04
N TYR A 88 0.13 -26.45 9.00
CA TYR A 88 -0.38 -27.28 7.92
C TYR A 88 -1.32 -26.51 6.96
N SER A 89 -1.57 -25.23 7.25
CA SER A 89 -2.36 -24.34 6.40
C SER A 89 -1.87 -22.90 6.51
N LEU A 90 -2.18 -22.08 5.49
CA LEU A 90 -1.91 -20.64 5.55
C LEU A 90 -2.73 -19.94 6.63
N GLU A 91 -3.94 -20.45 6.90
CA GLU A 91 -4.83 -19.91 7.94
C GLU A 91 -4.19 -20.05 9.33
N THR A 92 -3.76 -21.25 9.69
CA THR A 92 -3.09 -21.51 10.99
C THR A 92 -1.77 -20.74 11.11
N LEU A 93 -1.03 -20.57 10.01
CA LEU A 93 0.17 -19.71 10.00
C LEU A 93 -0.17 -18.23 10.24
N ASN A 94 -1.24 -17.73 9.62
CA ASN A 94 -1.70 -16.35 9.82
C ASN A 94 -2.16 -16.12 11.26
N GLU A 95 -2.86 -17.09 11.87
CA GLU A 95 -3.23 -17.04 13.29
C GLU A 95 -1.99 -16.92 14.18
N GLY A 96 -0.98 -17.76 13.94
CA GLY A 96 0.30 -17.67 14.66
C GLY A 96 1.00 -16.33 14.47
N LEU A 97 0.99 -15.78 13.25
CA LEU A 97 1.52 -14.43 12.97
C LEU A 97 0.79 -13.35 13.79
N TRP A 98 -0.54 -13.41 13.86
CA TRP A 98 -1.33 -12.46 14.66
C TRP A 98 -1.03 -12.57 16.16
N GLU A 99 -0.87 -13.79 16.66
CA GLU A 99 -0.52 -14.04 18.05
C GLU A 99 0.85 -13.43 18.42
N GLU A 100 1.89 -13.75 17.64
CA GLU A 100 3.24 -13.23 17.89
C GLU A 100 3.32 -11.71 17.68
N MET A 101 2.58 -11.17 16.70
CA MET A 101 2.49 -9.72 16.51
C MET A 101 1.80 -9.03 17.71
N GLY A 102 0.74 -9.63 18.26
CA GLY A 102 0.10 -9.15 19.49
C GLY A 102 1.08 -9.12 20.66
N LYS A 103 1.80 -10.23 20.90
CA LYS A 103 2.86 -10.31 21.92
C LYS A 103 3.94 -9.25 21.72
N PHE A 104 4.35 -8.98 20.48
CA PHE A 104 5.35 -7.96 20.18
C PHE A 104 4.85 -6.54 20.45
N ASN A 105 3.60 -6.23 20.08
CA ASN A 105 3.00 -4.91 20.29
C ASN A 105 2.70 -4.64 21.76
N ASP A 106 2.29 -5.65 22.52
CA ASP A 106 1.99 -5.56 23.94
C ASP A 106 3.21 -5.76 24.85
N ARG A 107 4.39 -6.01 24.26
CA ARG A 107 5.64 -6.10 25.03
C ARG A 107 6.00 -4.72 25.61
N PRO A 108 6.22 -4.61 26.94
CA PRO A 108 6.68 -3.38 27.56
C PRO A 108 8.02 -2.87 26.99
N PHE A 109 8.20 -1.56 26.93
CA PHE A 109 9.50 -0.99 26.58
C PHE A 109 10.53 -1.20 27.69
N LYS A 110 11.80 -1.35 27.32
CA LYS A 110 12.88 -1.63 28.27
C LYS A 110 13.11 -0.49 29.27
N GLU A 111 13.02 0.75 28.79
CA GLU A 111 13.26 1.96 29.59
C GLU A 111 11.97 2.48 30.24
N HIS A 112 10.80 2.12 29.68
CA HIS A 112 9.47 2.55 30.14
C HIS A 112 8.52 1.34 30.22
N PRO A 113 8.61 0.51 31.26
CA PRO A 113 7.80 -0.71 31.39
C PRO A 113 6.29 -0.46 31.52
N GLU A 114 5.89 0.76 31.85
CA GLU A 114 4.50 1.21 31.88
C GLU A 114 3.87 1.35 30.49
N TRP A 115 4.69 1.40 29.44
CA TRP A 115 4.25 1.61 28.07
C TRP A 115 4.56 0.40 27.17
N THR A 116 3.59 0.12 26.31
CA THR A 116 3.67 -0.80 25.19
C THR A 116 3.40 -0.04 23.88
N ARG A 117 3.75 -0.64 22.74
CA ARG A 117 3.45 -0.05 21.42
C ARG A 117 1.94 0.16 21.26
N THR A 118 1.15 -0.82 21.68
CA THR A 118 -0.31 -0.75 21.67
C THR A 118 -0.82 0.41 22.53
N SER A 119 -0.33 0.54 23.78
CA SER A 119 -0.79 1.59 24.68
C SER A 119 -0.48 3.00 24.16
N LEU A 120 0.70 3.19 23.59
CA LEU A 120 1.13 4.48 23.05
C LEU A 120 0.32 4.84 21.80
N PHE A 121 0.08 3.87 20.91
CA PHE A 121 -0.79 4.06 19.76
C PHE A 121 -2.20 4.49 20.18
N LEU A 122 -2.80 3.79 21.14
CA LEU A 122 -4.16 4.09 21.61
C LEU A 122 -4.25 5.46 22.29
N GLN A 123 -3.20 5.87 23.01
CA GLN A 123 -3.17 7.13 23.75
C GLN A 123 -2.88 8.34 22.86
N GLU A 124 -1.99 8.22 21.87
CA GLU A 124 -1.45 9.37 21.14
C GLU A 124 -1.84 9.41 19.67
N GLU A 125 -1.97 8.25 19.02
CA GLU A 125 -2.07 8.18 17.56
C GLU A 125 -3.49 7.84 17.08
N ALA A 126 -4.23 7.00 17.80
CA ALA A 126 -5.53 6.50 17.37
C ALA A 126 -6.55 7.63 17.17
N GLU A 127 -6.57 8.64 18.05
CA GLU A 127 -7.53 9.75 18.00
C GLU A 127 -7.25 10.75 16.87
N ILE A 128 -5.99 10.83 16.40
CA ILE A 128 -5.58 11.78 15.35
C ILE A 128 -5.70 11.18 13.93
N LEU A 129 -5.99 9.88 13.82
CA LEU A 129 -6.24 9.24 12.54
C LEU A 129 -7.53 9.78 11.91
N ARG A 130 -7.52 9.99 10.60
CA ARG A 130 -8.76 10.31 9.87
C ARG A 130 -9.52 9.02 9.58
N ALA A 131 -10.85 9.12 9.55
CA ALA A 131 -11.70 7.99 9.18
C ALA A 131 -11.36 7.45 7.79
N LEU A 132 -11.51 6.14 7.63
CA LEU A 132 -11.43 5.50 6.32
C LEU A 132 -12.72 5.76 5.53
N PRO A 133 -12.66 5.77 4.18
CA PRO A 133 -13.86 5.73 3.35
C PRO A 133 -14.70 4.47 3.62
N ASP A 134 -16.02 4.58 3.44
CA ASP A 134 -16.95 3.45 3.66
C ASP A 134 -16.70 2.26 2.73
N SER A 135 -16.15 2.52 1.53
CA SER A 135 -15.82 1.48 0.56
C SER A 135 -14.30 1.21 0.53
N PRO A 136 -13.88 -0.06 0.49
CA PRO A 136 -12.47 -0.39 0.32
C PRO A 136 -11.99 -0.03 -1.08
N TYR A 137 -10.71 0.31 -1.21
CA TYR A 137 -10.10 0.51 -2.52
C TYR A 137 -10.05 -0.81 -3.31
N GLU A 138 -10.56 -0.79 -4.53
CA GLU A 138 -10.48 -1.90 -5.47
C GLU A 138 -9.33 -1.70 -6.45
N VAL A 139 -8.44 -2.69 -6.52
CA VAL A 139 -7.33 -2.67 -7.49
C VAL A 139 -7.89 -2.86 -8.89
N ARG A 140 -7.73 -1.85 -9.74
CA ARG A 140 -8.16 -1.88 -11.14
C ARG A 140 -6.98 -2.16 -12.06
N GLN A 141 -7.20 -3.00 -13.06
CA GLN A 141 -6.28 -3.18 -14.18
C GLN A 141 -6.75 -2.31 -15.34
N ILE A 142 -5.84 -1.52 -15.90
CA ILE A 142 -6.15 -0.60 -17.00
C ILE A 142 -5.38 -1.05 -18.24
N ALA A 143 -6.10 -1.35 -19.31
CA ALA A 143 -5.52 -1.61 -20.62
C ALA A 143 -5.83 -0.44 -21.57
N LYS A 144 -4.78 0.09 -22.21
CA LYS A 144 -4.95 1.01 -23.33
C LYS A 144 -5.23 0.21 -24.60
N ALA A 145 -6.34 0.49 -25.26
CA ALA A 145 -6.74 -0.13 -26.51
C ALA A 145 -7.18 0.92 -27.53
N GLN A 146 -6.97 0.63 -28.82
CA GLN A 146 -7.44 1.48 -29.92
C GLN A 146 -8.85 1.07 -30.31
N VAL A 147 -9.76 2.06 -30.42
CA VAL A 147 -11.12 1.86 -30.91
C VAL A 147 -11.07 1.46 -32.38
N ARG A 148 -11.68 0.32 -32.70
CA ARG A 148 -11.79 -0.17 -34.09
C ARG A 148 -12.96 0.54 -34.80
N LYS A 149 -12.96 0.48 -36.14
CA LYS A 149 -14.01 1.06 -36.99
C LYS A 149 -15.42 0.54 -36.69
N ASN A 150 -15.55 -0.61 -36.03
CA ASN A 150 -16.83 -1.17 -35.61
C ASN A 150 -17.28 -0.66 -34.22
N SER A 151 -16.70 0.42 -33.69
CA SER A 151 -17.02 0.95 -32.34
C SER A 151 -16.80 -0.06 -31.20
N HIS A 152 -15.84 -0.98 -31.37
CA HIS A 152 -15.46 -1.92 -30.31
C HIS A 152 -13.96 -1.83 -30.01
N VAL A 153 -13.60 -2.09 -28.75
CA VAL A 153 -12.21 -2.27 -28.30
C VAL A 153 -12.02 -3.70 -27.81
N LYS A 154 -10.91 -4.33 -28.20
CA LYS A 154 -10.50 -5.59 -27.59
C LYS A 154 -9.74 -5.25 -26.31
N CYS A 155 -10.27 -5.61 -25.15
CA CYS A 155 -9.55 -5.53 -23.90
C CYS A 155 -8.44 -6.59 -23.89
N LYS A 156 -7.20 -6.18 -23.64
CA LYS A 156 -6.06 -7.11 -23.58
C LYS A 156 -5.99 -7.89 -22.28
N ILE A 157 -6.70 -7.46 -21.25
CA ILE A 157 -6.69 -8.10 -19.91
C ILE A 157 -7.50 -9.39 -19.96
N ASP A 158 -8.74 -9.33 -20.45
CA ASP A 158 -9.68 -10.45 -20.47
C ASP A 158 -9.90 -11.05 -21.87
N GLY A 159 -9.42 -10.36 -22.92
CA GLY A 159 -9.53 -10.81 -24.32
C GLY A 159 -10.88 -10.52 -24.99
N TYR A 160 -11.84 -9.93 -24.28
CA TYR A 160 -13.19 -9.65 -24.78
C TYR A 160 -13.28 -8.32 -25.52
N TYR A 161 -14.39 -8.15 -26.25
CA TYR A 161 -14.72 -6.92 -26.94
C TYR A 161 -15.74 -6.11 -26.17
N TYR A 162 -15.46 -4.83 -25.98
CA TYR A 162 -16.35 -3.88 -25.33
C TYR A 162 -16.79 -2.84 -26.36
N SER A 163 -18.09 -2.54 -26.38
CA SER A 163 -18.64 -1.48 -27.21
C SER A 163 -18.23 -0.13 -26.63
N VAL A 164 -17.89 0.82 -27.50
CA VAL A 164 -17.48 2.17 -27.13
C VAL A 164 -18.38 3.14 -27.89
N PRO A 165 -18.85 4.24 -27.29
CA PRO A 165 -19.66 5.23 -28.01
C PRO A 165 -18.99 5.68 -29.31
N PHE A 166 -19.78 5.82 -30.37
CA PHE A 166 -19.30 6.03 -31.73
C PHE A 166 -18.40 7.30 -31.88
N HIS A 167 -18.59 8.31 -31.04
CA HIS A 167 -17.80 9.55 -31.04
C HIS A 167 -16.34 9.36 -30.62
N TYR A 168 -15.96 8.22 -30.06
CA TYR A 168 -14.58 7.85 -29.78
C TYR A 168 -13.87 7.18 -30.96
N MET A 169 -14.57 6.90 -32.07
CA MET A 169 -13.92 6.55 -33.33
C MET A 169 -13.16 7.79 -33.81
N ARG A 170 -11.84 7.83 -33.64
CA ARG A 170 -11.01 8.89 -34.19
C ARG A 170 -11.18 8.91 -35.72
N GLU A 171 -11.45 10.09 -36.28
CA GLU A 171 -11.18 10.36 -37.68
C GLU A 171 -9.69 10.12 -37.91
N PHE A 172 -9.36 9.19 -38.78
CA PHE A 172 -7.99 9.03 -39.25
C PHE A 172 -7.67 10.29 -40.09
N PRO A 173 -6.54 10.97 -39.88
CA PRO A 173 -6.08 11.93 -40.89
C PRO A 173 -5.98 11.17 -42.21
N ALA A 174 -6.71 11.64 -43.21
CA ALA A 174 -6.60 11.14 -44.56
C ALA A 174 -5.14 11.35 -45.00
N ASN A 175 -4.35 10.29 -45.02
CA ASN A 175 -3.03 10.34 -45.65
C ASN A 175 -3.23 10.60 -47.15
N ARG A 176 -2.82 11.80 -47.57
CA ARG A 176 -2.37 12.11 -48.93
C ARG A 176 -1.08 11.36 -49.23
#